data_AF-A0A7Y1TYD4-F1
#
_entry.id   AF-A0A7Y1TYD4-F1
#
_cell.length_a   1.000
_cell.length_b   1.000
_cell.length_c   1.000
_cell.angle_alpha   90.00
_cell.angle_beta   90.00
_cell.angle_gamma   90.00
#
_symmetry.space_group_name_H-M   'P 1'
#
loop_
_entity.id
_entity.type
_entity.pdbx_description
1 polymer ?
#
loop_
_entity_poly.entity_id
_entity_poly.type
_entity_poly.pdbx_seq_one_letter_code
_entity_poly.pdbx_strand_id
1 'polypeptide(L)'
;MRLFVFLTLLLLASCAARGPSFDENRANVTATPNDKARIVFFRTRDSKLYIVRKAAVSVDGIKVGSTAYGGYHHYDVAPGTHVLRADMWDAPGQCELTLIANEQQTYFFQVDPRLESFGAFSVAGFTAGLVSGGVIADIAGGLAGATAESYGKECGGAFRLYPVDEQTALLRLEKLKLSE
;
A
#
# COMPACT_ATOMS: atom_id res chain seq x y z
N MET A 1 29.51 12.59 -29.77
CA MET A 1 28.65 11.38 -29.68
C MET A 1 28.81 10.60 -28.37
N ARG A 2 30.02 10.45 -27.79
CA ARG A 2 30.23 9.73 -26.50
C ARG A 2 29.67 10.43 -25.25
N LEU A 3 29.61 11.77 -25.25
CA LEU A 3 29.08 12.55 -24.11
C LEU A 3 27.54 12.50 -24.01
N PHE A 4 26.85 12.29 -25.13
CA PHE A 4 25.38 12.23 -25.17
C PHE A 4 24.82 10.92 -24.60
N VAL A 5 25.61 9.83 -24.63
CA VAL A 5 25.23 8.50 -24.11
C VAL A 5 25.31 8.44 -22.58
N PHE A 6 26.20 9.23 -21.96
CA PHE A 6 26.27 9.31 -20.48
C PHE A 6 25.12 10.13 -19.88
N LEU A 7 24.60 11.14 -20.61
CA LEU A 7 23.50 11.98 -20.14
C LEU A 7 22.14 11.26 -20.17
N THR A 8 21.93 10.34 -21.13
CA THR A 8 20.71 9.52 -21.20
C THR A 8 20.65 8.44 -20.12
N LEU A 9 21.79 7.93 -19.64
CA LEU A 9 21.82 6.88 -18.60
C LEU A 9 21.42 7.39 -17.20
N LEU A 10 21.57 8.69 -16.93
CA LEU A 10 21.23 9.32 -15.65
C LEU A 10 19.73 9.57 -15.45
N LEU A 11 18.93 9.52 -16.53
CA LEU A 11 17.49 9.82 -16.49
C LEU A 11 16.60 8.62 -16.08
N LEU A 12 17.14 7.40 -15.96
CA LEU A 12 16.35 6.19 -15.68
C LEU A 12 16.23 5.82 -14.18
N ALA A 13 16.88 6.54 -13.26
CA ALA A 13 16.93 6.18 -11.84
C ALA A 13 15.75 6.73 -10.99
N SER A 14 14.50 6.56 -11.45
CA SER A 14 13.30 7.19 -10.85
C SER A 14 12.31 6.28 -10.15
N CYS A 15 12.77 5.31 -9.37
CA CYS A 15 11.88 4.32 -8.74
C CYS A 15 11.64 4.45 -7.23
N ALA A 16 12.26 5.40 -6.55
CA ALA A 16 12.01 5.66 -5.13
C ALA A 16 10.97 6.77 -4.92
N ALA A 17 10.32 6.80 -3.75
CA ALA A 17 9.50 7.94 -3.33
C ALA A 17 10.37 9.21 -3.20
N ARG A 18 9.89 10.33 -3.73
CA ARG A 18 10.67 11.57 -3.91
C ARG A 18 10.03 12.82 -3.30
N GLY A 19 8.76 12.76 -2.92
CA GLY A 19 8.07 13.91 -2.34
C GLY A 19 8.54 14.25 -0.91
N PRO A 20 7.85 15.20 -0.24
CA PRO A 20 8.18 15.58 1.13
C PRO A 20 8.18 14.37 2.06
N SER A 21 9.03 14.42 3.08
CA SER A 21 8.97 13.45 4.17
C SER A 21 7.62 13.52 4.87
N PHE A 22 7.23 12.41 5.51
CA PHE A 22 6.01 12.40 6.30
C PHE A 22 6.04 13.47 7.40
N ASP A 23 7.20 13.72 8.02
CA ASP A 23 7.31 14.69 9.10
C ASP A 23 7.06 16.13 8.62
N GLU A 24 7.63 16.51 7.46
CA GLU A 24 7.38 17.81 6.82
C GLU A 24 5.90 18.02 6.45
N ASN A 25 5.17 16.93 6.18
CA ASN A 25 3.78 16.98 5.73
C ASN A 25 2.80 16.39 6.75
N ARG A 26 3.23 16.16 8.00
CA ARG A 26 2.47 15.41 9.00
C ARG A 26 1.12 16.04 9.26
N ALA A 27 1.11 17.35 9.49
CA ALA A 27 -0.10 18.12 9.76
C ALA A 27 -1.12 18.02 8.62
N ASN A 28 -0.67 17.94 7.36
CA ASN A 28 -1.58 17.71 6.26
C ASN A 28 -2.14 16.30 6.37
N VAL A 29 -1.30 15.27 6.41
CA VAL A 29 -1.72 13.86 6.35
C VAL A 29 -2.62 13.47 7.53
N THR A 30 -2.35 13.95 8.73
CA THR A 30 -3.16 13.65 9.93
C THR A 30 -4.36 14.56 10.09
N ALA A 31 -4.43 15.69 9.39
CA ALA A 31 -5.63 16.51 9.38
C ALA A 31 -6.71 15.82 8.55
N THR A 32 -7.73 15.28 9.21
CA THR A 32 -8.91 14.76 8.53
C THR A 32 -9.74 15.93 7.99
N PRO A 33 -10.07 15.95 6.69
CA PRO A 33 -10.96 16.97 6.17
C PRO A 33 -12.34 16.87 6.83
N ASN A 34 -13.00 18.00 7.03
CA ASN A 34 -14.40 18.02 7.47
C ASN A 34 -15.26 17.21 6.47
N ASP A 35 -16.20 16.43 6.99
CA ASP A 35 -17.17 15.62 6.22
C ASP A 35 -16.55 14.50 5.36
N LYS A 36 -15.27 14.16 5.58
CA LYS A 36 -14.59 13.09 4.85
C LYS A 36 -13.81 12.17 5.78
N ALA A 37 -13.54 10.97 5.30
CA ALA A 37 -12.54 10.09 5.85
C ALA A 37 -11.25 10.20 5.03
N ARG A 38 -10.12 9.90 5.66
CA ARG A 38 -8.83 9.80 4.97
C ARG A 38 -8.32 8.38 4.95
N ILE A 39 -7.80 7.97 3.81
CA ILE A 39 -7.11 6.69 3.63
C ILE A 39 -5.65 6.98 3.35
N VAL A 40 -4.75 6.40 4.13
CA VAL A 40 -3.29 6.49 3.96
C VAL A 40 -2.76 5.11 3.57
N PHE A 41 -2.29 5.00 2.34
CA PHE A 41 -1.58 3.83 1.84
C PHE A 41 -0.08 4.03 2.02
N PHE A 42 0.64 3.04 2.52
CA PHE A 42 2.09 3.15 2.67
C PHE A 42 2.81 1.84 2.44
N ARG A 43 4.06 1.93 1.94
CA ARG A 43 4.96 0.81 1.73
C ARG A 43 6.29 1.11 2.39
N THR A 44 6.69 0.26 3.34
CA THR A 44 7.93 0.43 4.08
C THR A 44 9.15 0.03 3.25
N ARG A 45 10.34 0.11 3.87
CA ARG A 45 11.60 -0.34 3.26
C ARG A 45 12.01 -1.76 3.66
N ASP A 46 11.17 -2.45 4.43
CA ASP A 46 11.54 -3.72 5.09
C ASP A 46 11.77 -4.84 4.06
N SER A 47 10.97 -4.88 2.99
CA SER A 47 11.15 -5.82 1.88
C SER A 47 11.71 -5.13 0.63
N LYS A 48 12.85 -5.64 0.13
CA LYS A 48 13.47 -5.19 -1.13
C LYS A 48 12.81 -5.79 -2.37
N LEU A 49 11.81 -6.67 -2.19
CA LEU A 49 11.09 -7.27 -3.30
C LEU A 49 10.34 -6.19 -4.08
N TYR A 50 10.43 -6.22 -5.41
CA TYR A 50 9.84 -5.22 -6.32
C TYR A 50 10.25 -3.77 -6.01
N ILE A 51 11.51 -3.52 -5.59
CA ILE A 51 12.01 -2.17 -5.25
C ILE A 51 11.90 -1.16 -6.41
N VAL A 52 11.95 -1.65 -7.64
CA VAL A 52 11.80 -0.85 -8.88
C VAL A 52 10.37 -0.87 -9.44
N ARG A 53 9.37 -1.15 -8.59
CA ARG A 53 7.96 -1.12 -8.96
C ARG A 53 7.17 -0.39 -7.89
N LYS A 54 6.20 0.40 -8.32
CA LYS A 54 5.21 1.00 -7.44
C LYS A 54 3.99 0.09 -7.39
N ALA A 55 3.38 -0.06 -6.22
CA ALA A 55 2.07 -0.69 -6.13
C ALA A 55 1.02 0.37 -6.47
N ALA A 56 0.19 0.13 -7.48
CA ALA A 56 -0.94 1.00 -7.76
C ALA A 56 -1.99 0.80 -6.66
N VAL A 57 -2.58 1.90 -6.20
CA VAL A 57 -3.68 1.87 -5.22
C VAL A 57 -4.92 2.50 -5.83
N SER A 58 -6.06 1.84 -5.64
CA SER A 58 -7.36 2.25 -6.16
C SER A 58 -8.41 2.22 -5.06
N VAL A 59 -9.40 3.09 -5.20
CA VAL A 59 -10.60 3.15 -4.36
C VAL A 59 -11.81 3.12 -5.29
N ASP A 60 -12.74 2.20 -5.04
CA ASP A 60 -13.95 1.99 -5.85
C ASP A 60 -13.66 1.81 -7.34
N GLY A 61 -12.59 1.08 -7.64
CA GLY A 61 -12.14 0.81 -9.01
C GLY A 61 -11.40 1.97 -9.69
N ILE A 62 -11.32 3.15 -9.06
CA ILE A 62 -10.61 4.31 -9.59
C ILE A 62 -9.19 4.33 -9.03
N LYS A 63 -8.18 4.40 -9.89
CA LYS A 63 -6.79 4.54 -9.46
C LYS A 63 -6.59 5.92 -8.83
N VAL A 64 -6.26 5.94 -7.53
CA VAL A 64 -6.06 7.18 -6.76
C VAL A 64 -4.59 7.55 -6.65
N GLY A 65 -3.68 6.57 -6.77
CA GLY A 65 -2.26 6.82 -6.70
C GLY A 65 -1.41 5.57 -6.77
N SER A 66 -0.22 5.63 -6.18
CA SER A 66 0.66 4.48 -6.02
C SER A 66 1.59 4.63 -4.82
N THR A 67 2.03 3.53 -4.24
CA THR A 67 3.03 3.52 -3.16
C THR A 67 4.35 2.98 -3.68
N ALA A 68 5.35 3.87 -3.79
CA ALA A 68 6.72 3.50 -4.13
C ALA A 68 7.42 2.82 -2.94
N TYR A 69 8.59 2.22 -3.19
CA TYR A 69 9.42 1.69 -2.10
C TYR A 69 9.82 2.80 -1.11
N GLY A 70 9.48 2.62 0.17
CA GLY A 70 9.68 3.64 1.21
C GLY A 70 8.76 4.86 1.05
N GLY A 71 7.60 4.67 0.45
CA GLY A 71 6.66 5.71 0.07
C GLY A 71 5.29 5.60 0.72
N TYR A 72 4.60 6.73 0.85
CA TYR A 72 3.19 6.78 1.25
C TYR A 72 2.35 7.62 0.27
N HIS A 73 1.04 7.45 0.29
CA HIS A 73 0.07 8.23 -0.47
C HIS A 73 -1.21 8.34 0.36
N HIS A 74 -1.95 9.45 0.26
CA HIS A 74 -3.22 9.60 0.95
C HIS A 74 -4.32 10.05 -0.01
N TYR A 75 -5.55 9.65 0.29
CA TYR A 75 -6.73 9.97 -0.50
C TYR A 75 -7.93 10.15 0.42
N ASP A 76 -8.76 11.16 0.12
CA ASP A 76 -9.93 11.51 0.93
C ASP A 76 -11.20 10.95 0.27
N VAL A 77 -12.03 10.30 1.06
CA VAL A 77 -13.28 9.67 0.62
C VAL A 77 -14.46 10.19 1.41
N ALA A 78 -15.65 10.09 0.82
CA ALA A 78 -16.87 10.28 1.59
C ALA A 78 -17.00 9.19 2.68
N PRO A 79 -17.80 9.39 3.72
CA PRO A 79 -18.18 8.32 4.64
C PRO A 79 -18.99 7.25 3.91
N GLY A 80 -18.80 5.99 4.28
CA GLY A 80 -19.50 4.85 3.67
C GLY A 80 -18.59 3.67 3.37
N THR A 81 -19.11 2.72 2.60
CA THR A 81 -18.39 1.50 2.22
C THR A 81 -17.59 1.73 0.94
N HIS A 82 -16.29 1.45 0.99
CA HIS A 82 -15.35 1.59 -0.11
C HIS A 82 -14.58 0.30 -0.35
N VAL A 83 -14.27 0.00 -1.62
CA VAL A 83 -13.40 -1.10 -1.99
C VAL A 83 -12.00 -0.55 -2.29
N LEU A 84 -11.04 -0.93 -1.46
CA LEU A 84 -9.64 -0.60 -1.64
C LEU A 84 -8.96 -1.70 -2.44
N ARG A 85 -8.05 -1.32 -3.35
CA ARG A 85 -7.28 -2.28 -4.13
C ARG A 85 -5.81 -1.90 -4.20
N ALA A 86 -4.95 -2.91 -4.13
CA ALA A 86 -3.53 -2.80 -4.47
C ALA A 86 -3.18 -3.79 -5.59
N ASP A 87 -2.55 -3.30 -6.65
CA ASP A 87 -2.13 -4.11 -7.81
C ASP A 87 -0.80 -3.61 -8.41
N MET A 88 -0.30 -4.33 -9.41
CA MET A 88 0.90 -3.96 -10.15
C MET A 88 0.62 -4.08 -11.65
N TRP A 89 0.82 -2.99 -12.40
CA TRP A 89 0.42 -2.91 -13.81
C TRP A 89 1.05 -3.98 -14.72
N ASP A 90 2.25 -4.48 -14.37
CA ASP A 90 2.99 -5.50 -15.12
C ASP A 90 3.00 -6.87 -14.45
N ALA A 91 2.11 -7.13 -13.48
CA ALA A 91 1.89 -8.48 -12.94
C ALA A 91 0.40 -8.80 -12.78
N PRO A 92 0.00 -10.06 -13.03
CA PRO A 92 -1.37 -10.48 -12.82
C PRO A 92 -1.75 -10.48 -11.34
N GLY A 93 -3.05 -10.35 -11.10
CA GLY A 93 -3.65 -10.43 -9.78
C GLY A 93 -3.67 -9.10 -9.02
N GLN A 94 -4.51 -9.05 -8.00
CA GLN A 94 -4.75 -7.87 -7.17
C GLN A 94 -5.05 -8.30 -5.73
N CYS A 95 -4.93 -7.38 -4.79
CA CYS A 95 -5.48 -7.54 -3.44
C CYS A 95 -6.58 -6.51 -3.21
N GLU A 96 -7.74 -6.96 -2.75
CA GLU A 96 -8.90 -6.11 -2.47
C GLU A 96 -9.29 -6.21 -0.99
N LEU A 97 -9.72 -5.09 -0.43
CA LEU A 97 -10.20 -4.98 0.94
C LEU A 97 -11.38 -4.02 1.01
N THR A 98 -12.44 -4.41 1.72
CA THR A 98 -13.55 -3.51 2.01
C THR A 98 -13.27 -2.68 3.27
N LEU A 99 -13.43 -1.36 3.15
CA LEU A 99 -13.37 -0.38 4.24
C LEU A 99 -14.77 0.21 4.47
N ILE A 100 -15.20 0.31 5.71
CA ILE A 100 -16.32 1.15 6.14
C ILE A 100 -15.70 2.41 6.77
N ALA A 101 -15.77 3.50 6.03
CA ALA A 101 -15.17 4.77 6.40
C ALA A 101 -16.17 5.65 7.16
N ASN A 102 -15.77 6.16 8.32
CA ASN A 102 -16.52 7.16 9.07
C ASN A 102 -15.94 8.55 8.84
N GLU A 103 -16.78 9.57 8.91
CA GLU A 103 -16.31 10.96 8.80
C GLU A 103 -15.27 11.28 9.88
N GLN A 104 -14.32 12.15 9.53
CA GLN A 104 -13.26 12.62 10.41
C GLN A 104 -12.31 11.53 10.95
N GLN A 105 -12.34 10.32 10.38
CA GLN A 105 -11.40 9.24 10.70
C GLN A 105 -10.30 9.08 9.63
N THR A 106 -9.09 8.74 10.10
CA THR A 106 -7.96 8.39 9.24
C THR A 106 -7.68 6.89 9.35
N TYR A 107 -7.60 6.22 8.21
CA TYR A 107 -7.34 4.80 8.07
C TYR A 107 -5.99 4.56 7.44
N PHE A 108 -5.22 3.63 8.01
CA PHE A 108 -3.87 3.33 7.54
C PHE A 108 -3.80 1.91 6.98
N PHE A 109 -3.26 1.77 5.78
CA PHE A 109 -3.08 0.49 5.11
C PHE A 109 -1.66 0.32 4.62
N GLN A 110 -1.03 -0.78 5.02
CA GLN A 110 0.27 -1.15 4.52
C GLN A 110 0.14 -1.97 3.24
N VAL A 111 0.98 -1.62 2.26
CA VAL A 111 1.12 -2.30 0.97
C VAL A 111 2.47 -2.99 0.95
N ASP A 112 2.46 -4.31 1.04
CA ASP A 112 3.68 -5.13 1.09
C ASP A 112 3.78 -6.04 -0.13
N PRO A 113 4.99 -6.24 -0.68
CA PRO A 113 5.18 -7.22 -1.73
C PRO A 113 5.03 -8.65 -1.16
N ARG A 114 4.43 -9.54 -1.93
CA ARG A 114 4.19 -10.94 -1.55
C ARG A 114 5.28 -11.85 -2.08
N LEU A 115 5.86 -12.65 -1.18
CA LEU A 115 6.88 -13.65 -1.53
C LEU A 115 6.26 -14.78 -2.37
N GLU A 116 5.01 -15.15 -2.09
CA GLU A 116 4.27 -16.20 -2.78
C GLU A 116 4.10 -15.84 -4.27
N SER A 117 3.88 -14.57 -4.57
CA SER A 117 3.76 -14.04 -5.94
C SER A 117 5.08 -13.93 -6.68
N PHE A 118 6.20 -13.86 -5.96
CA PHE A 118 7.55 -13.91 -6.57
C PHE A 118 7.92 -15.35 -6.97
N GLY A 119 7.56 -16.33 -6.14
CA GLY A 119 7.75 -17.75 -6.41
C GLY A 119 6.80 -18.32 -7.47
N ALA A 120 5.60 -17.76 -7.65
CA ALA A 120 4.63 -18.18 -8.67
C ALA A 120 5.09 -17.94 -10.13
N PHE A 121 6.13 -17.11 -10.34
CA PHE A 121 6.81 -16.97 -11.64
C PHE A 121 8.01 -17.93 -11.82
N SER A 122 8.39 -18.67 -10.78
CA SER A 122 9.24 -19.86 -10.89
C SER A 122 8.35 -21.09 -10.89
N VAL A 123 8.65 -22.07 -11.75
CA VAL A 123 7.81 -23.24 -12.11
C VAL A 123 7.47 -24.19 -10.92
N ALA A 124 7.76 -23.80 -9.67
CA ALA A 124 7.60 -24.59 -8.45
C ALA A 124 6.60 -24.00 -7.43
N GLY A 125 5.93 -22.88 -7.72
CA GLY A 125 5.06 -22.17 -6.75
C GLY A 125 3.71 -22.83 -6.42
N PHE A 126 3.35 -23.98 -7.00
CA PHE A 126 2.02 -24.58 -6.84
C PHE A 126 1.88 -25.50 -5.60
N THR A 127 2.96 -25.78 -4.85
CA THR A 127 2.91 -26.74 -3.71
C THR A 127 3.16 -26.13 -2.33
N ALA A 128 3.43 -24.83 -2.22
CA ALA A 128 3.70 -24.15 -0.95
C ALA A 128 2.48 -23.48 -0.30
N GLY A 129 1.28 -23.62 -0.87
CA GLY A 129 0.04 -23.04 -0.36
C GLY A 129 -0.58 -23.74 0.85
N LEU A 130 0.15 -24.59 1.59
CA LEU A 130 -0.41 -25.40 2.68
C LEU A 130 0.24 -25.18 4.06
N VAL A 131 1.23 -24.30 4.23
CA VAL A 131 1.94 -24.21 5.52
C VAL A 131 2.32 -22.78 5.91
N SER A 132 1.38 -21.86 6.00
CA SER A 132 1.50 -20.75 6.96
C SER A 132 0.16 -20.05 7.21
N GLY A 133 -0.54 -20.58 8.22
CA GLY A 133 -1.24 -19.78 9.22
C GLY A 133 -2.27 -18.78 8.71
N GLY A 134 -3.52 -19.24 8.63
CA GLY A 134 -4.65 -18.35 8.92
C GLY A 134 -4.43 -17.72 10.29
N VAL A 135 -3.98 -16.46 10.30
CA VAL A 135 -4.03 -15.63 11.51
C VAL A 135 -5.45 -15.07 11.55
N ILE A 136 -6.31 -15.79 12.25
CA ILE A 136 -7.54 -15.22 12.81
C ILE A 136 -7.05 -14.30 13.93
N ALA A 137 -6.77 -13.05 13.61
CA ALA A 137 -6.59 -12.02 14.62
C ALA A 137 -8.00 -11.60 15.05
N ASP A 138 -8.42 -12.05 16.23
CA ASP A 138 -9.49 -11.39 16.97
C ASP A 138 -9.07 -9.93 17.18
N ILE A 139 -9.60 -9.03 16.35
CA ILE A 139 -9.48 -7.58 16.57
C ILE A 139 -10.75 -7.13 17.28
N ALA A 140 -10.99 -7.72 18.45
CA ALA A 140 -11.87 -7.16 19.45
C ALA A 140 -11.15 -5.98 20.12
N GLY A 141 -11.15 -4.84 19.44
CA GLY A 141 -10.67 -3.57 19.98
C GLY A 141 -9.62 -2.89 19.12
N GLY A 142 -10.05 -1.94 18.28
CA GLY A 142 -9.16 -0.86 17.82
C GLY A 142 -9.04 -0.63 16.31
N LEU A 143 -9.62 -1.48 15.44
CA LEU A 143 -9.72 -1.19 14.00
C LEU A 143 -11.16 -0.81 13.65
N ALA A 144 -11.52 0.44 13.94
CA ALA A 144 -12.85 0.98 13.69
C ALA A 144 -13.09 1.27 12.19
N GLY A 145 -13.08 0.23 11.33
CA GLY A 145 -13.53 0.40 9.94
C GLY A 145 -13.18 -0.70 8.93
N ALA A 146 -12.30 -1.65 9.22
CA ALA A 146 -12.05 -2.77 8.30
C ALA A 146 -13.03 -3.92 8.60
N THR A 147 -13.80 -4.39 7.62
CA THR A 147 -14.67 -5.55 7.84
C THR A 147 -13.81 -6.82 7.88
N ALA A 148 -14.03 -7.65 8.90
CA ALA A 148 -13.31 -8.91 9.10
C ALA A 148 -13.45 -9.88 7.90
N GLU A 149 -14.52 -9.76 7.11
CA GLU A 149 -14.87 -10.67 6.01
C GLU A 149 -13.89 -10.61 4.83
N SER A 150 -13.16 -9.50 4.64
CA SER A 150 -12.14 -9.38 3.59
C SER A 150 -10.72 -9.63 4.12
N TYR A 151 -10.56 -9.73 5.44
CA TYR A 151 -9.29 -10.05 6.09
C TYR A 151 -9.03 -11.56 5.95
N GLY A 152 -8.09 -11.94 5.07
CA GLY A 152 -7.71 -13.35 4.92
C GLY A 152 -8.23 -14.05 3.67
N LYS A 153 -8.87 -13.35 2.72
CA LYS A 153 -8.89 -13.82 1.32
C LYS A 153 -7.46 -13.78 0.81
N GLU A 154 -6.97 -14.86 0.20
CA GLU A 154 -5.66 -14.84 -0.43
C GLU A 154 -5.65 -13.72 -1.49
N CYS A 155 -4.84 -12.68 -1.28
CA CYS A 155 -4.55 -11.72 -2.33
C CYS A 155 -4.08 -12.52 -3.56
N GLY A 156 -4.45 -12.13 -4.77
CA GLY A 156 -4.00 -12.81 -6.00
C GLY A 156 -2.75 -12.20 -6.61
N GLY A 157 -2.43 -10.95 -6.28
CA GLY A 157 -1.40 -10.15 -6.94
C GLY A 157 -0.07 -10.06 -6.21
N ALA A 158 0.87 -9.34 -6.83
CA ALA A 158 2.23 -9.11 -6.35
C ALA A 158 2.31 -8.36 -5.01
N PHE A 159 1.25 -7.65 -4.63
CA PHE A 159 1.16 -6.91 -3.38
C PHE A 159 -0.03 -7.41 -2.54
N ARG A 160 0.15 -7.37 -1.22
CA ARG A 160 -0.92 -7.48 -0.23
C ARG A 160 -1.24 -6.11 0.33
N LEU A 161 -2.49 -5.93 0.72
CA LEU A 161 -3.01 -4.75 1.39
C LEU A 161 -3.62 -5.19 2.73
N TYR A 162 -3.25 -4.54 3.83
CA TYR A 162 -3.83 -4.82 5.14
C TYR A 162 -3.81 -3.57 6.03
N PRO A 163 -4.79 -3.37 6.92
CA PRO A 163 -4.81 -2.23 7.81
C PRO A 163 -3.76 -2.35 8.89
N VAL A 164 -3.37 -1.19 9.40
CA VAL A 164 -2.43 -1.03 10.51
C VAL A 164 -3.05 -0.03 11.48
N ASP A 165 -2.92 -0.29 12.78
CA ASP A 165 -3.35 0.68 13.78
C ASP A 165 -2.58 2.00 13.64
N GLU A 166 -3.22 3.11 14.04
CA GLU A 166 -2.67 4.45 13.86
C GLU A 166 -1.28 4.60 14.50
N GLN A 167 -1.09 4.10 15.73
CA GLN A 167 0.18 4.25 16.43
C GLN A 167 1.33 3.56 15.68
N THR A 168 1.13 2.30 15.27
CA THR A 168 2.11 1.56 14.47
C THR A 168 2.32 2.19 13.11
N ALA A 169 1.26 2.69 12.46
CA ALA A 169 1.34 3.33 11.16
C ALA A 169 2.17 4.62 11.23
N LEU A 170 1.93 5.48 12.21
CA LEU A 170 2.66 6.75 12.40
C LEU A 170 4.15 6.50 12.63
N LEU A 171 4.52 5.51 13.46
CA LEU A 171 5.92 5.12 13.67
C LEU A 171 6.61 4.64 12.39
N ARG A 172 5.88 3.95 11.51
CA ARG A 172 6.41 3.50 10.22
C ARG A 172 6.52 4.65 9.23
N LEU A 173 5.51 5.52 9.19
CA LEU A 173 5.37 6.66 8.29
C LEU A 173 6.48 7.69 8.47
N GLU A 174 7.00 7.89 9.69
CA GLU A 174 8.11 8.82 9.98
C GLU A 174 9.34 8.63 9.10
N LYS A 175 9.56 7.41 8.61
CA LYS A 175 10.70 7.07 7.75
C LYS A 175 10.38 7.19 6.27
N LEU A 176 9.15 7.53 5.89
CA LEU A 176 8.64 7.47 4.52
C LEU A 176 8.55 8.87 3.89
N LYS A 177 8.47 8.86 2.56
CA LYS A 177 8.28 10.06 1.74
C LYS A 177 7.01 9.95 0.92
N LEU A 178 6.41 11.08 0.54
CA LEU A 178 5.25 11.07 -0.32
C LEU A 178 5.62 10.43 -1.69
N SER A 179 4.77 9.53 -2.14
CA SER A 179 4.89 8.88 -3.45
C SER A 179 4.30 9.81 -4.51
N GLU A 180 5.14 10.20 -5.46
CA GLU A 180 4.76 10.90 -6.69
C GLU A 180 4.30 9.93 -7.78
#